data_AF-A0A8C4SD19-F1
#
_entry.id   AF-A0A8C4SD19-F1
#
_cell.length_a   1.000
_cell.length_b   1.000
_cell.length_c   1.000
_cell.angle_alpha   90.00
_cell.angle_beta   90.00
_cell.angle_gamma   90.00
#
_symmetry.space_group_name_H-M   'P 1'
#
loop_
_entity.id
_entity.type
_entity.pdbx_description
1 polymer ?
#
loop_
_entity_poly.entity_id
_entity_poly.type
_entity_poly.pdbx_seq_one_letter_code
_entity_poly.pdbx_strand_id
1 'polypeptide(L)'
;MERHIPVYPLPDTIQKMDPEETVCRYCGVSYLIHHEFKMMEEKMKAMELEMELYRASVENERRLQGDIQTLHSLLEQSRAQDER
;
A
#
# COMPACT_ATOMS: atom_id res chain seq x y z
N MET A 1 -26.84 8.38 -0.27
CA MET A 1 -26.58 9.82 -0.44
C MET A 1 -25.37 9.95 -1.35
N GLU A 2 -25.50 10.63 -2.49
CA GLU A 2 -24.35 10.89 -3.38
C GLU A 2 -23.35 11.77 -2.66
N ARG A 3 -22.10 11.30 -2.53
CA ARG A 3 -21.02 12.10 -1.93
C ARG A 3 -20.57 13.11 -2.98
N HIS A 4 -20.78 14.40 -2.72
CA HIS A 4 -20.28 15.45 -3.59
C HIS A 4 -18.74 15.39 -3.61
N ILE A 5 -18.17 15.17 -4.79
CA ILE A 5 -16.72 15.24 -5.00
C ILE A 5 -16.41 16.69 -5.40
N PRO A 6 -15.62 17.43 -4.61
CA PRO A 6 -15.20 18.77 -4.98
C PRO A 6 -14.48 18.73 -6.34
N VAL A 7 -14.97 19.53 -7.29
CA VAL A 7 -14.45 19.59 -8.66
C VAL A 7 -13.08 20.27 -8.72
N TYR A 8 -12.81 21.16 -7.77
CA TYR A 8 -11.56 21.90 -7.70
C TYR A 8 -10.74 21.48 -6.48
N PRO A 9 -9.42 21.28 -6.62
CA PRO A 9 -8.55 20.99 -5.50
C PRO A 9 -8.45 22.20 -4.57
N LEU A 10 -8.00 21.95 -3.34
CA LEU A 10 -7.68 23.02 -2.40
C LEU A 10 -6.54 23.87 -3.00
N PRO A 11 -6.57 25.21 -2.95
CA PRO A 11 -5.49 26.03 -3.47
C PRO A 11 -4.14 25.76 -2.77
N ASP A 12 -3.04 25.84 -3.52
CA ASP A 12 -1.67 25.63 -3.01
C ASP A 12 -1.32 26.51 -1.81
N THR A 13 -1.87 27.73 -1.78
CA THR A 13 -1.65 28.67 -0.67
C THR A 13 -2.18 28.13 0.64
N ILE A 14 -3.31 27.42 0.62
CA ILE A 14 -3.94 26.84 1.80
C ILE A 14 -3.28 25.50 2.15
N GLN A 15 -2.93 24.69 1.15
CA GLN A 15 -2.23 23.42 1.37
C GLN A 15 -0.86 23.58 2.04
N LYS A 16 -0.19 24.72 1.84
CA LYS A 16 1.13 25.02 2.39
C LYS A 16 1.08 25.84 3.69
N MET A 17 -0.11 26.10 4.24
CA MET A 17 -0.24 26.79 5.51
C MET A 17 0.28 25.92 6.65
N ASP A 18 0.73 26.56 7.71
CA ASP A 18 1.13 25.84 8.91
C ASP A 18 -0.11 25.20 9.55
N PRO A 19 -0.04 23.93 10.02
CA PRO A 19 -1.13 23.30 10.73
C PRO A 19 -1.70 24.15 11.87
N GLU A 20 -0.87 24.94 12.56
CA GLU A 20 -1.26 25.84 13.65
C GLU A 20 -2.19 26.98 13.18
N GLU A 21 -2.10 27.37 11.91
CA GLU A 21 -2.98 28.36 11.27
C GLU A 21 -4.28 27.76 10.76
N THR A 22 -4.30 26.46 10.49
CA THR A 22 -5.49 25.74 10.00
C THR A 22 -6.44 25.31 11.12
N VAL A 23 -6.04 25.50 12.38
CA VAL A 23 -6.80 25.09 13.56
C VAL A 23 -7.59 26.26 14.14
N CYS A 24 -8.86 26.01 14.46
CA CYS A 24 -9.69 26.98 15.15
C CYS A 24 -9.17 27.25 16.57
N ARG A 25 -8.86 28.51 16.89
CA ARG A 25 -8.33 28.92 18.21
C ARG A 25 -9.30 28.69 19.37
N TYR A 26 -10.59 28.55 19.10
CA TYR A 26 -11.62 28.40 20.13
C TYR A 26 -11.95 26.94 20.44
N CYS A 27 -12.04 26.09 19.42
CA CYS A 27 -12.41 24.68 19.60
C CYS A 27 -11.27 23.69 19.31
N GLY A 28 -10.13 24.14 18.77
CA GLY A 28 -8.99 23.27 18.42
C GLY A 28 -9.24 22.38 17.21
N VAL A 29 -10.33 22.60 16.49
CA VAL A 29 -10.74 21.78 15.35
C VAL A 29 -10.18 22.37 14.05
N SER A 30 -9.61 21.53 13.18
CA SER A 30 -9.11 21.97 11.88
C SER A 30 -10.24 22.50 10.98
N TYR A 31 -10.01 23.61 10.29
CA TYR A 31 -10.91 24.09 9.25
C TYR A 31 -10.90 23.19 8.01
N LEU A 32 -9.91 22.29 7.91
CA LEU A 32 -9.66 21.43 6.75
C LEU A 32 -9.90 19.94 7.05
N ILE A 33 -10.59 19.60 8.14
CA ILE A 33 -10.87 18.21 8.55
C ILE A 33 -11.30 17.32 7.38
N HIS A 34 -12.22 17.79 6.55
CA HIS A 34 -12.73 16.98 5.43
C HIS A 34 -11.65 16.65 4.41
N HIS A 35 -10.76 17.60 4.13
CA HIS A 35 -9.62 17.40 3.23
C HIS A 35 -8.60 16.43 3.86
N GLU A 36 -8.28 16.61 5.14
CA GLU A 36 -7.38 15.74 5.90
C GLU A 36 -7.88 14.29 5.91
N PHE A 37 -9.16 14.07 6.20
CA PHE A 37 -9.76 12.74 6.15
C PHE A 37 -9.67 12.12 4.76
N LYS A 38 -9.89 12.90 3.71
CA LYS A 38 -9.85 12.40 2.34
C LYS A 38 -8.43 12.01 1.93
N MET A 39 -7.43 12.82 2.28
CA MET A 39 -6.02 12.46 2.09
C MET A 39 -5.64 11.19 2.85
N MET A 40 -6.14 11.06 4.08
CA MET A 40 -5.89 9.87 4.89
C MET A 40 -6.56 8.63 4.28
N GLU A 41 -7.79 8.75 3.78
CA GLU A 41 -8.51 7.68 3.08
C GLU A 41 -7.76 7.24 1.80
N GLU A 42 -7.29 8.19 1.00
CA GLU A 42 -6.52 7.91 -0.22
C GLU A 42 -5.19 7.22 0.10
N LYS A 43 -4.48 7.70 1.13
CA LYS A 43 -3.24 7.05 1.60
C LYS A 43 -3.50 5.64 2.12
N MET A 44 -4.61 5.42 2.84
CA MET A 44 -5.00 4.09 3.30
C MET A 44 -5.27 3.15 2.12
N LYS A 45 -6.02 3.58 1.10
CA LYS A 45 -6.28 2.76 -0.09
C LYS A 45 -5.00 2.40 -0.85
N ALA A 46 -4.08 3.35 -0.99
CA ALA A 46 -2.79 3.09 -1.62
C ALA A 46 -1.98 2.04 -0.82
N MET A 47 -1.98 2.16 0.50
CA MET A 47 -1.28 1.23 1.39
C MET A 47 -1.92 -0.16 1.41
N GLU A 48 -3.26 -0.25 1.37
CA GLU A 48 -3.98 -1.51 1.23
C GLU A 48 -3.59 -2.25 -0.05
N LEU A 49 -3.54 -1.53 -1.19
CA LEU A 49 -3.09 -2.10 -2.46
C LEU A 49 -1.64 -2.60 -2.38
N GLU A 50 -0.75 -1.82 -1.79
CA GLU A 50 0.65 -2.22 -1.60
C GLU A 50 0.78 -3.49 -0.73
N MET A 51 -0.03 -3.60 0.32
CA MET A 51 -0.07 -4.79 1.17
C MET A 51 -0.56 -6.03 0.41
N GLU A 52 -1.55 -5.90 -0.47
CA GLU A 52 -2.02 -7.01 -1.32
C GLU A 52 -0.92 -7.49 -2.27
N LEU A 53 -0.23 -6.56 -2.93
CA LEU A 53 0.91 -6.86 -3.79
C LEU A 53 2.02 -7.58 -3.03
N TYR A 54 2.34 -7.11 -1.82
CA TYR A 54 3.34 -7.74 -0.98
C TYR A 54 2.94 -9.17 -0.59
N ARG A 55 1.68 -9.40 -0.21
CA ARG A 55 1.17 -10.74 0.10
C ARG A 55 1.29 -11.68 -1.11
N ALA A 56 0.91 -11.22 -2.29
CA ALA A 56 1.04 -12.00 -3.52
C ALA A 56 2.52 -12.32 -3.84
N SER A 57 3.43 -11.37 -3.61
CA SER A 57 4.88 -11.62 -3.76
C SER A 57 5.35 -12.74 -2.84
N VAL A 58 5.00 -12.68 -1.55
CA VAL A 58 5.39 -13.69 -0.56
C VAL A 58 4.86 -15.07 -0.93
N GLU A 59 3.63 -15.18 -1.44
CA GLU A 59 3.07 -16.46 -1.90
C GLU A 59 3.82 -17.00 -3.11
N ASN A 60 4.13 -16.14 -4.08
CA ASN A 60 4.90 -16.50 -5.26
C ASN A 60 6.32 -16.96 -4.90
N GLU A 61 7.00 -16.27 -3.98
CA GLU A 61 8.32 -16.64 -3.49
C GLU A 61 8.31 -18.02 -2.83
N ARG A 62 7.30 -18.30 -2.00
CA ARG A 62 7.13 -19.64 -1.38
C ARG A 62 6.93 -20.73 -2.42
N ARG A 63 6.10 -20.47 -3.45
CA ARG A 63 5.87 -21.41 -4.54
C ARG A 63 7.16 -21.69 -5.31
N LEU A 64 7.88 -20.63 -5.70
CA LEU A 64 9.18 -20.74 -6.38
C LEU A 64 10.21 -21.50 -5.54
N GLN A 65 10.24 -21.29 -4.23
CA GLN A 65 11.13 -22.03 -3.34
C GLN A 65 10.80 -23.53 -3.32
N GLY A 66 9.51 -23.90 -3.34
CA GLY A 66 9.07 -25.29 -3.48
C GLY A 66 9.44 -25.92 -4.83
N ASP A 67 9.27 -25.17 -5.93
CA ASP A 67 9.66 -25.61 -7.27
C ASP A 67 11.18 -25.88 -7.34
N ILE A 68 11.99 -24.98 -6.78
CA ILE A 68 13.45 -25.13 -6.69
C ILE A 68 13.83 -26.39 -5.90
N GLN A 69 13.22 -26.63 -4.75
CA GLN A 69 13.49 -27.83 -3.94
C GLN A 69 13.16 -29.11 -4.70
N THR A 70 12.04 -29.12 -5.41
CA THR A 70 11.61 -30.27 -6.22
C THR A 70 12.59 -30.53 -7.35
N LEU A 71 12.97 -29.49 -8.10
CA LEU A 71 13.95 -29.60 -9.19
C LEU A 71 15.32 -30.06 -8.69
N HIS A 72 15.76 -29.59 -7.53
CA HIS A 72 17.01 -30.02 -6.91
C HIS A 72 16.99 -31.52 -6.61
N SER A 73 15.92 -32.02 -6.00
CA SER A 73 15.78 -33.45 -5.72
C SER A 73 15.75 -34.30 -6.99
N LEU A 74 15.06 -33.85 -8.05
CA LEU A 74 15.03 -34.53 -9.35
C LEU A 74 16.42 -34.59 -9.98
N LEU A 75 17.19 -33.50 -9.92
CA LEU A 75 18.57 -33.46 -10.40
C LEU A 75 19.46 -34.45 -9.65
N GLU A 76 19.38 -34.49 -8.32
CA GLU A 76 20.14 -35.45 -7.51
C GLU A 76 19.79 -36.90 -7.86
N GLN A 77 18.50 -37.20 -8.07
CA GLN A 77 18.04 -38.53 -8.47
C GLN A 77 18.57 -38.92 -9.86
N SER A 78 18.54 -38.01 -10.83
CA SER A 78 19.08 -38.28 -12.18
C SER A 78 20.58 -38.55 -12.14
N ARG A 79 21.35 -37.76 -11.38
CA ARG A 79 22.79 -37.98 -11.20
C ARG A 79 23.10 -39.33 -10.57
N ALA A 80 22.34 -39.73 -9.55
CA ALA A 80 22.51 -41.04 -8.91
C ALA A 80 22.10 -42.22 -9.81
N GLN A 81 21.30 -41.99 -10.85
CA GLN A 81 20.95 -42.98 -11.86
C GLN A 81 22.02 -43.11 -12.95
N ASP A 82 22.69 -42.01 -13.31
CA ASP A 82 23.78 -42.01 -14.30
C ASP A 82 25.09 -42.64 -13.78
N GLU A 83 25.28 -42.73 -12.46
CA GLU A 83 26.45 -43.36 -11.81
C GLU A 83 26.32 -44.89 -11.59
N ARG A 84 25.26 -45.54 -12.10
CA ARG A 84 25.02 -46.99 -12.02
C ARG A 84 25.11 -47.67 -13.38
#